data_AF-A0A3P7GKC2-F1
#
_entry.id   AF-A0A3P7GKC2-F1
#
_cell.length_a   1.000
_cell.length_b   1.000
_cell.length_c   1.000
_cell.angle_alpha   90.00
_cell.angle_beta   90.00
_cell.angle_gamma   90.00
#
_symmetry.space_group_name_H-M   'P 1'
#
loop_
_entity.id
_entity.type
_entity.pdbx_description
1 polymer ?
#
loop_
_entity_poly.entity_id
_entity_poly.type
_entity_poly.pdbx_seq_one_letter_code
_entity_poly.pdbx_strand_id
1 'polypeptide(L)'
;MKMASKRQPASCFSVTSKYKKKDGTNKDELSKCSLNRKIAEVPGRIASIELFNFMCHESLKINFDVPNRNCFFIGGSNGSGKSALFAALNMGLGGRGSQNERGNAMKQYIKDGQNRAKIRIVLTNCGFGKCPGYGDAVAVERTINLTSSTYQLKSLTYEEGRCNEQVISHKKTDLDKLLARFSIHLDNPIFWMSQNRCREFLQELKPEKLYNMFMSATGLDFSRRCYSESETYSDESEKLVLSIRQACCDKLKEIEKLRENRKRVQNMEQNKQNLSELKNILRWLPVRDCHKDLCKHDELLAKAAEVYAKLKGGFAIKEKMKADCVQKFEQIQKNKEKLQEKVEVFQDELKNLGEEKKSRRDEMLDIGQQLNTVERNHRILDAEIGSMEQQLKEIEAKKNQGIQYSIAEIEAELFELENRCTAVKEKQCSMEKRKKCFETELADAMKAERSLEAEISHWNVVLRELRDERERVVAMEQSDLARFGTSVPQIISLIKQNAAKFSKKPVGPIGAYIRIKDDSWALAVEQCLRHLLSVWLCDNVHDRNILDSILQSHNIRAV
;
A
#
# COMPACT_ATOMS: atom_id res chain seq x y z
N MET A 1 -12.17 3.56 -41.10
CA MET A 1 -11.44 4.38 -42.09
C MET A 1 -12.10 4.21 -43.45
N LYS A 2 -12.96 5.17 -43.84
CA LYS A 2 -13.56 5.26 -45.18
C LYS A 2 -12.55 5.96 -46.09
N MET A 3 -12.03 5.28 -47.11
CA MET A 3 -11.39 5.93 -48.25
C MET A 3 -12.15 5.54 -49.52
N ALA A 4 -12.95 6.48 -49.98
CA ALA A 4 -13.51 6.49 -51.32
C ALA A 4 -12.47 7.11 -52.26
N SER A 5 -12.06 6.39 -53.30
CA SER A 5 -11.33 6.95 -54.44
C SER A 5 -12.08 6.62 -55.71
N LYS A 6 -12.73 7.66 -56.24
CA LYS A 6 -13.38 7.71 -57.55
C LYS A 6 -12.30 7.72 -58.64
N ARG A 7 -12.38 6.83 -59.63
CA ARG A 7 -11.97 7.14 -61.02
C ARG A 7 -12.96 6.55 -62.01
N GLN A 8 -13.40 7.44 -62.90
CA GLN A 8 -14.46 7.30 -63.89
C GLN A 8 -14.03 6.47 -65.11
N PRO A 9 -14.97 5.82 -65.83
CA PRO A 9 -14.70 5.25 -67.15
C PRO A 9 -14.81 6.34 -68.22
N ALA A 10 -13.80 6.43 -69.09
CA ALA A 10 -13.79 7.34 -70.23
C ALA A 10 -14.71 6.79 -71.35
N SER A 11 -15.88 7.43 -71.44
CA SER A 11 -16.76 7.64 -72.59
C SER A 11 -16.45 6.92 -73.92
N CYS A 12 -17.36 6.02 -74.29
CA CYS A 12 -17.62 5.63 -75.67
C CYS A 12 -18.04 6.86 -76.52
N PHE A 13 -17.47 6.96 -77.72
CA PHE A 13 -17.90 7.90 -78.76
C PHE A 13 -19.34 7.59 -79.19
N SER A 14 -20.26 8.53 -78.96
CA SER A 14 -21.60 8.53 -79.53
C SER A 14 -21.62 9.32 -80.84
N VAL A 15 -21.91 8.63 -81.95
CA VAL A 15 -22.24 9.27 -83.22
C VAL A 15 -23.74 9.57 -83.20
N THR A 16 -24.10 10.83 -82.95
CA THR A 16 -25.48 11.31 -83.12
C THR A 16 -25.65 11.88 -84.52
N SER A 17 -26.54 11.27 -85.30
CA SER A 17 -27.02 11.82 -86.57
C SER A 17 -27.99 12.97 -86.27
N LYS A 18 -27.69 14.17 -86.79
CA LYS A 18 -28.67 15.25 -86.92
C LYS A 18 -28.89 15.53 -88.41
N TYR A 19 -29.80 14.77 -89.00
CA TYR A 19 -30.52 15.21 -90.20
C TYR A 19 -31.54 16.27 -89.78
N LYS A 20 -31.33 17.52 -90.19
CA LYS A 20 -32.38 18.54 -90.27
C LYS A 20 -32.49 18.99 -91.73
N LYS A 21 -33.56 18.56 -92.39
CA LYS A 21 -34.06 19.16 -93.63
C LYS A 21 -34.53 20.59 -93.34
N LYS A 22 -34.07 21.55 -94.14
CA LYS A 22 -34.82 22.76 -94.48
C LYS A 22 -34.52 23.10 -95.94
N ASP A 23 -35.57 22.97 -96.76
CA ASP A 23 -35.65 23.49 -98.12
C ASP A 23 -35.65 25.03 -98.11
N GLY A 24 -35.02 25.64 -99.12
CA GLY A 24 -35.03 27.09 -99.33
C GLY A 24 -33.98 27.56 -100.32
N THR A 25 -34.32 27.50 -101.62
CA THR A 25 -33.98 28.48 -102.67
C THR A 25 -32.55 29.03 -102.77
N ASN A 26 -31.76 28.50 -103.71
CA ASN A 26 -31.07 29.30 -104.74
C ASN A 26 -30.55 28.40 -105.86
N LYS A 27 -31.18 28.51 -107.04
CA LYS A 27 -30.94 27.63 -108.20
C LYS A 27 -29.88 28.16 -109.18
N ASP A 28 -29.15 29.24 -108.85
CA ASP A 28 -28.19 29.86 -109.78
C ASP A 28 -26.75 30.06 -109.23
N GLU A 29 -26.36 29.34 -108.18
CA GLU A 29 -24.95 29.32 -107.69
C GLU A 29 -24.23 27.96 -107.80
N LEU A 30 -24.88 26.93 -108.35
CA LEU A 30 -24.29 25.58 -108.47
C LEU A 30 -23.38 25.37 -109.70
N SER A 31 -23.12 26.40 -110.51
CA SER A 31 -22.34 26.31 -111.74
C SER A 31 -20.94 26.96 -111.69
N LYS A 32 -20.45 27.40 -110.52
CA LYS A 32 -19.09 27.99 -110.36
C LYS A 32 -18.21 27.39 -109.25
N CYS A 33 -18.54 26.22 -108.68
CA CYS A 33 -17.85 25.67 -107.50
C CYS A 33 -17.03 24.38 -107.73
N SER A 34 -16.61 24.07 -108.96
CA SER A 34 -16.20 22.68 -109.30
C SER A 34 -14.82 22.50 -109.96
N LEU A 35 -13.88 23.46 -109.87
CA LEU A 35 -12.56 23.32 -110.50
C LEU A 35 -11.33 23.57 -109.60
N ASN A 36 -11.51 23.72 -108.28
CA ASN A 36 -10.38 23.83 -107.33
C ASN A 36 -10.66 23.12 -105.99
N ARG A 37 -11.13 21.86 -106.02
CA ARG A 37 -11.10 21.02 -104.81
C ARG A 37 -9.65 20.59 -104.57
N LYS A 38 -8.92 21.33 -103.72
CA LYS A 38 -7.64 20.86 -103.17
C LYS A 38 -7.85 19.44 -102.62
N ILE A 39 -7.16 18.47 -103.19
CA ILE A 39 -7.20 17.08 -102.71
C ILE A 39 -6.77 17.11 -101.25
N ALA A 40 -7.57 16.49 -100.36
CA ALA A 40 -7.23 16.44 -98.95
C ALA A 40 -5.85 15.78 -98.77
N GLU A 41 -4.95 16.47 -98.08
CA GLU A 41 -3.66 15.90 -97.73
C GLU A 41 -3.87 14.78 -96.71
N VAL A 42 -3.54 13.56 -97.13
CA VAL A 42 -3.60 12.35 -96.30
C VAL A 42 -2.22 11.69 -96.39
N PRO A 43 -1.66 11.23 -95.27
CA PRO A 43 -0.39 10.51 -95.28
C PRO A 43 -0.58 9.10 -95.87
N GLY A 44 0.52 8.48 -96.29
CA GLY A 44 0.51 7.10 -96.80
C GLY A 44 0.17 6.94 -98.28
N ARG A 45 0.06 8.03 -99.06
CA ARG A 45 -0.15 7.93 -100.52
C ARG A 45 1.17 7.56 -101.19
N ILE A 46 1.14 6.62 -102.14
CA ILE A 46 2.34 6.19 -102.86
C ILE A 46 2.74 7.30 -103.84
N ALA A 47 3.85 7.98 -103.54
CA ALA A 47 4.42 9.03 -104.38
C ALA A 47 5.32 8.48 -105.48
N SER A 48 6.08 7.42 -105.19
CA SER A 48 6.88 6.74 -106.21
C SER A 48 7.18 5.30 -105.82
N ILE A 49 7.51 4.51 -106.84
CA ILE A 49 8.00 3.14 -106.69
C ILE A 49 9.19 2.92 -107.62
N GLU A 50 10.28 2.40 -107.06
CA GLU A 50 11.50 2.05 -107.77
C GLU A 50 11.78 0.56 -107.54
N LEU A 51 11.96 -0.18 -108.62
CA LEU A 51 12.29 -1.59 -108.62
C LEU A 51 13.64 -1.79 -109.30
N PHE A 52 14.51 -2.56 -108.67
CA PHE A 52 15.79 -2.98 -109.23
C PHE A 52 15.90 -4.49 -109.17
N ASN A 53 16.23 -5.11 -110.31
CA ASN A 53 16.37 -6.57 -110.47
C ASN A 53 15.19 -7.36 -109.89
N PHE A 54 13.97 -6.87 -110.10
CA PHE A 54 12.75 -7.43 -109.53
C PHE A 54 11.91 -8.10 -110.62
N MET A 55 11.82 -9.43 -110.60
CA MET A 55 11.19 -10.25 -111.63
C MET A 55 11.65 -9.85 -113.06
N CYS A 56 10.75 -9.36 -113.90
CA CYS A 56 11.05 -8.94 -115.28
C CYS A 56 11.65 -7.53 -115.38
N HIS A 57 11.75 -6.79 -114.28
CA HIS A 57 12.24 -5.40 -114.27
C HIS A 57 13.70 -5.35 -113.82
N GLU A 58 14.59 -4.91 -114.72
CA GLU A 58 15.99 -4.61 -114.34
C GLU A 58 16.07 -3.32 -113.54
N SER A 59 15.46 -2.26 -114.08
CA SER A 59 15.26 -1.00 -113.40
C SER A 59 13.92 -0.43 -113.88
N LEU A 60 13.02 -0.17 -112.94
CA LEU A 60 11.74 0.49 -113.19
C LEU A 60 11.55 1.59 -112.15
N LYS A 61 11.25 2.80 -112.59
CA LYS A 61 10.88 3.91 -111.71
C LYS A 61 9.57 4.53 -112.19
N ILE A 62 8.60 4.60 -111.29
CA ILE A 62 7.30 5.22 -111.54
C ILE A 62 7.08 6.29 -110.49
N ASN A 63 6.81 7.52 -110.93
CA ASN A 63 6.42 8.63 -110.08
C ASN A 63 4.93 8.92 -110.30
N PHE A 64 4.19 9.05 -109.20
CA PHE A 64 2.77 9.36 -109.22
C PHE A 64 2.56 10.83 -108.93
N ASP A 65 1.68 11.48 -109.71
CA ASP A 65 1.29 12.88 -109.52
C ASP A 65 0.26 13.00 -108.37
N VAL A 66 0.75 12.76 -107.16
CA VAL A 66 -0.05 12.76 -105.92
C VAL A 66 -0.67 14.14 -105.61
N PRO A 67 -0.03 15.28 -105.90
CA PRO A 67 -0.64 16.60 -105.67
C PRO A 67 -1.93 16.83 -106.49
N ASN A 68 -1.99 16.36 -107.73
CA ASN A 68 -3.10 16.68 -108.64
C ASN A 68 -4.08 15.52 -108.86
N ARG A 69 -3.71 14.26 -108.56
CA ARG A 69 -4.53 13.08 -108.88
C ARG A 69 -4.64 12.14 -107.69
N ASN A 70 -5.85 11.59 -107.48
CA ASN A 70 -6.11 10.58 -106.43
C ASN A 70 -6.23 9.14 -106.96
N CYS A 71 -6.30 8.96 -108.28
CA CYS A 71 -6.45 7.65 -108.92
C CYS A 71 -5.47 7.53 -110.08
N PHE A 72 -4.83 6.37 -110.21
CA PHE A 72 -3.84 6.09 -111.24
C PHE A 72 -4.17 4.75 -111.90
N PHE A 73 -4.15 4.74 -113.23
CA PHE A 73 -4.34 3.53 -114.03
C PHE A 73 -3.00 3.08 -114.60
N ILE A 74 -2.64 1.82 -114.41
CA ILE A 74 -1.39 1.25 -114.92
C ILE A 74 -1.72 0.27 -116.04
N GLY A 75 -1.61 0.74 -117.28
CA GLY A 75 -1.82 -0.06 -118.49
C GLY A 75 -0.54 -0.71 -119.02
N GLY A 76 -0.68 -1.70 -119.89
CA GLY A 76 0.44 -2.35 -120.57
C GLY A 76 0.05 -3.68 -121.21
N SER A 77 0.85 -4.18 -122.15
CA SER A 77 0.65 -5.49 -122.78
C SER A 77 0.72 -6.64 -121.76
N ASN A 78 0.15 -7.80 -122.11
CA ASN A 78 0.31 -8.99 -121.27
C ASN A 78 1.80 -9.38 -121.19
N GLY A 79 2.27 -9.71 -119.99
CA GLY A 79 3.69 -9.96 -119.73
C GLY A 79 4.54 -8.71 -119.47
N SER A 80 4.01 -7.49 -119.60
CA SER A 80 4.76 -6.24 -119.36
C SER A 80 5.16 -5.99 -117.90
N GLY A 81 4.90 -6.93 -116.98
CA GLY A 81 5.27 -6.82 -115.57
C GLY A 81 4.28 -6.08 -114.67
N LYS A 82 3.02 -5.89 -115.06
CA LYS A 82 1.97 -5.27 -114.22
C LYS A 82 1.77 -6.02 -112.90
N SER A 83 1.63 -7.35 -112.96
CA SER A 83 1.51 -8.19 -111.76
C SER A 83 2.78 -8.19 -110.91
N ALA A 84 3.96 -7.99 -111.53
CA ALA A 84 5.21 -7.83 -110.80
C ALA A 84 5.21 -6.52 -109.99
N LEU A 85 4.76 -5.41 -110.58
CA LEU A 85 4.60 -4.14 -109.88
C LEU A 85 3.61 -4.25 -108.70
N PHE A 86 2.47 -4.91 -108.91
CA PHE A 86 1.49 -5.17 -107.86
C PHE A 86 2.08 -6.01 -106.72
N ALA A 87 2.79 -7.08 -107.04
CA ALA A 87 3.47 -7.90 -106.04
C ALA A 87 4.57 -7.12 -105.29
N ALA A 88 5.30 -6.24 -105.99
CA ALA A 88 6.33 -5.41 -105.39
C ALA A 88 5.74 -4.42 -104.38
N LEU A 89 4.59 -3.80 -104.68
CA LEU A 89 3.88 -2.93 -103.74
C LEU A 89 3.52 -3.68 -102.45
N ASN A 90 2.89 -4.85 -102.55
CA ASN A 90 2.52 -5.64 -101.38
C ASN A 90 3.75 -6.04 -100.56
N MET A 91 4.80 -6.57 -101.19
CA MET A 91 5.99 -7.01 -100.47
C MET A 91 6.82 -5.86 -99.93
N GLY A 92 6.95 -4.76 -100.66
CA GLY A 92 7.69 -3.59 -100.21
C GLY A 92 7.07 -2.96 -98.98
N LEU A 93 5.73 -2.97 -98.89
CA LEU A 93 4.97 -2.48 -97.74
C LEU A 93 4.72 -3.54 -96.66
N GLY A 94 5.54 -4.58 -96.54
CA GLY A 94 5.44 -5.49 -95.38
C GLY A 94 4.51 -6.69 -95.55
N GLY A 95 3.80 -6.80 -96.67
CA GLY A 95 2.89 -7.89 -96.99
C GLY A 95 3.57 -9.27 -97.04
N ARG A 96 2.78 -10.31 -96.78
CA ARG A 96 3.27 -11.70 -96.73
C ARG A 96 3.39 -12.24 -98.15
N GLY A 97 4.47 -12.97 -98.45
CA GLY A 97 4.68 -13.59 -99.77
C GLY A 97 3.55 -14.54 -100.20
N SER A 98 2.87 -15.15 -99.23
CA SER A 98 1.68 -15.98 -99.45
C SER A 98 0.50 -15.23 -100.09
N GLN A 99 0.46 -13.90 -99.97
CA GLN A 99 -0.62 -13.06 -100.51
C GLN A 99 -0.40 -12.68 -101.98
N ASN A 100 0.75 -13.02 -102.57
CA ASN A 100 1.14 -12.62 -103.92
C ASN A 100 1.18 -13.77 -104.94
N GLU A 101 0.50 -14.88 -104.64
CA GLU A 101 0.13 -15.92 -105.62
C GLU A 101 1.31 -16.67 -106.30
N ARG A 102 2.57 -16.36 -105.98
CA ARG A 102 3.76 -16.97 -106.60
C ARG A 102 4.63 -17.84 -105.67
N GLY A 103 4.14 -18.14 -104.47
CA GLY A 103 4.82 -19.00 -103.50
C GLY A 103 5.55 -18.23 -102.40
N ASN A 104 5.92 -18.97 -101.35
CA ASN A 104 6.46 -18.39 -100.10
C ASN A 104 7.95 -17.98 -100.20
N ALA A 105 8.65 -18.40 -101.25
CA ALA A 105 10.10 -18.21 -101.34
C ALA A 105 10.44 -16.83 -101.92
N MET A 106 10.82 -15.88 -101.05
CA MET A 106 11.19 -14.52 -101.42
C MET A 106 12.24 -14.42 -102.55
N LYS A 107 13.10 -15.44 -102.71
CA LYS A 107 14.08 -15.54 -103.81
C LYS A 107 13.47 -15.54 -105.21
N GLN A 108 12.23 -16.02 -105.38
CA GLN A 108 11.54 -16.09 -106.68
C GLN A 108 11.17 -14.72 -107.26
N TYR A 109 11.29 -13.67 -106.45
CA TYR A 109 11.03 -12.30 -106.86
C TYR A 109 12.27 -11.57 -107.39
N ILE A 110 13.44 -12.22 -107.32
CA ILE A 110 14.69 -11.69 -107.88
C ILE A 110 14.71 -12.02 -109.39
N LYS A 111 15.11 -11.05 -110.21
CA LYS A 111 15.29 -11.24 -111.67
C LYS A 111 16.26 -12.40 -111.93
N ASP A 112 15.94 -13.23 -112.91
CA ASP A 112 16.78 -14.38 -113.27
C ASP A 112 18.22 -13.94 -113.58
N GLY A 113 19.20 -14.69 -113.05
CA GLY A 113 20.62 -14.37 -113.16
C GLY A 113 21.14 -13.31 -112.18
N GLN A 114 20.28 -12.75 -111.31
CA GLN A 114 20.66 -11.76 -110.30
C GLN A 114 20.62 -12.35 -108.89
N ASN A 115 21.45 -11.81 -107.99
CA ASN A 115 21.54 -12.29 -106.59
C ASN A 115 20.79 -11.40 -105.59
N ARG A 116 20.32 -10.23 -106.05
CA ARG A 116 19.69 -9.21 -105.20
C ARG A 116 18.63 -8.45 -105.98
N ALA A 117 17.46 -8.27 -105.37
CA ALA A 117 16.43 -7.34 -105.80
C ALA A 117 16.22 -6.24 -104.76
N LYS A 118 15.84 -5.05 -105.21
CA LYS A 118 15.50 -3.92 -104.33
C LYS A 118 14.14 -3.35 -104.73
N ILE A 119 13.29 -3.15 -103.73
CA ILE A 119 12.02 -2.44 -103.87
C ILE A 119 12.14 -1.18 -103.01
N ARG A 120 11.80 -0.03 -103.57
CA ARG A 120 11.73 1.23 -102.84
C ARG A 120 10.37 1.87 -103.11
N ILE A 121 9.62 2.15 -102.06
CA ILE A 121 8.30 2.76 -102.14
C ILE A 121 8.33 4.03 -101.30
N VAL A 122 8.01 5.16 -101.92
CA VAL A 122 7.93 6.44 -101.23
C VAL A 122 6.47 6.73 -100.91
N LEU A 123 6.18 6.95 -99.63
CA LEU A 123 4.86 7.32 -99.12
C LEU A 123 4.86 8.78 -98.69
N THR A 124 3.79 9.51 -98.96
CA THR A 124 3.62 10.88 -98.45
C THR A 124 3.48 10.91 -96.94
N ASN A 125 4.02 11.93 -96.28
CA ASN A 125 3.88 12.14 -94.83
C ASN A 125 3.32 13.53 -94.52
N CYS A 126 2.29 13.95 -95.26
CA CYS A 126 1.59 15.22 -95.09
C CYS A 126 0.16 15.01 -94.57
N GLY A 127 -0.48 16.09 -94.11
CA GLY A 127 -1.87 16.06 -93.66
C GLY A 127 -2.13 15.46 -92.28
N PHE A 128 -3.41 15.19 -92.02
CA PHE A 128 -3.87 14.65 -90.73
C PHE A 128 -3.49 13.17 -90.60
N GLY A 129 -2.75 12.83 -89.53
CA GLY A 129 -2.23 11.48 -89.30
C GLY A 129 -0.75 11.29 -89.62
N LYS A 130 -0.04 12.35 -90.06
CA LYS A 130 1.40 12.28 -90.32
C LYS A 130 2.17 11.60 -89.18
N CYS A 131 3.19 10.83 -89.54
CA CYS A 131 4.03 10.13 -88.58
C CYS A 131 5.09 11.08 -88.03
N PRO A 132 5.07 11.38 -86.72
CA PRO A 132 6.09 12.23 -86.10
C PRO A 132 7.44 11.52 -86.16
N GLY A 133 8.50 12.27 -86.50
CA GLY A 133 9.86 11.75 -86.67
C GLY A 133 10.26 11.45 -88.12
N TYR A 134 9.32 11.52 -89.05
CA TYR A 134 9.60 11.48 -90.49
C TYR A 134 9.39 12.87 -91.12
N GLY A 135 10.12 13.15 -92.19
CA GLY A 135 10.05 14.38 -92.98
C GLY A 135 8.80 14.47 -93.83
N ASP A 136 8.90 15.10 -95.01
CA ASP A 136 7.80 15.28 -95.95
C ASP A 136 7.29 13.96 -96.54
N ALA A 137 8.17 12.96 -96.65
CA ALA A 137 7.85 11.63 -97.15
C ALA A 137 8.64 10.53 -96.42
N VAL A 138 8.17 9.29 -96.54
CA VAL A 138 8.82 8.10 -95.98
C VAL A 138 9.18 7.15 -97.11
N ALA A 139 10.45 6.82 -97.25
CA ALA A 139 10.91 5.76 -98.15
C ALA A 139 11.00 4.42 -97.40
N VAL A 140 10.21 3.45 -97.85
CA VAL A 140 10.28 2.06 -97.43
C VAL A 140 11.12 1.30 -98.45
N GLU A 141 12.30 0.86 -98.05
CA GLU A 141 13.19 0.04 -98.87
C GLU A 141 13.19 -1.41 -98.38
N ARG A 142 12.87 -2.34 -99.28
CA ARG A 142 13.05 -3.77 -99.05
C ARG A 142 14.15 -4.29 -99.96
N THR A 143 15.19 -4.86 -99.35
CA THR A 143 16.26 -5.55 -100.08
C THR A 143 16.08 -7.05 -99.93
N ILE A 144 15.99 -7.76 -101.05
CA ILE A 144 15.78 -9.21 -101.11
C ILE A 144 17.06 -9.83 -101.67
N ASN A 145 17.71 -10.66 -100.87
CA ASN A 145 18.84 -11.50 -101.27
C ASN A 145 18.37 -12.97 -101.39
N LEU A 146 19.25 -13.84 -101.91
CA LEU A 146 18.95 -15.27 -102.04
C LEU A 146 18.61 -15.96 -100.70
N THR A 147 19.15 -15.47 -99.59
CA THR A 147 19.02 -16.07 -98.25
C THR A 147 18.21 -15.22 -97.25
N SER A 148 18.12 -13.90 -97.45
CA SER A 148 17.52 -12.99 -96.47
C SER A 148 16.73 -11.87 -97.13
N SER A 149 15.80 -11.26 -96.38
CA SER A 149 15.15 -10.01 -96.78
C SER A 149 15.21 -9.01 -95.63
N THR A 150 15.61 -7.78 -95.92
CA THR A 150 15.75 -6.71 -94.92
C THR A 150 14.90 -5.50 -95.30
N TYR A 151 14.43 -4.78 -94.29
CA TYR A 151 13.71 -3.51 -94.44
C TYR A 151 14.60 -2.36 -93.97
N GLN A 152 14.46 -1.21 -94.63
CA GLN A 152 14.99 0.06 -94.17
C GLN A 152 13.89 1.12 -94.34
N LEU A 153 13.63 1.86 -93.27
CA LEU A 153 12.72 3.00 -93.26
C LEU A 153 13.55 4.27 -93.26
N LYS A 154 13.32 5.13 -94.25
CA LYS A 154 14.04 6.38 -94.43
C LYS A 154 13.08 7.56 -94.39
N SER A 155 13.48 8.61 -93.68
CA SER A 155 12.92 9.94 -93.77
C SER A 155 13.38 10.60 -95.06
N LEU A 156 12.48 11.27 -95.77
CA LEU A 156 12.81 12.16 -96.88
C LEU A 156 12.33 13.57 -96.54
N THR A 157 13.24 14.55 -96.61
CA THR A 157 12.92 15.98 -96.53
C THR A 157 13.32 16.67 -97.82
N TYR A 158 12.45 17.57 -98.31
CA TYR A 158 12.68 18.33 -99.53
C TYR A 158 12.94 19.80 -99.16
N GLU A 159 14.19 20.21 -99.17
CA GLU A 159 14.63 21.58 -98.87
C GLU A 159 15.39 22.13 -100.08
N GLU A 160 15.03 23.34 -100.54
CA GLU A 160 15.73 24.06 -101.61
C GLU A 160 15.95 23.24 -102.91
N GLY A 161 15.03 22.34 -103.23
CA GLY A 161 15.11 21.46 -104.41
C GLY A 161 16.05 20.26 -104.26
N ARG A 162 16.64 20.04 -103.08
CA ARG A 162 17.41 18.84 -102.74
C ARG A 162 16.57 17.90 -101.88
N CYS A 163 16.76 16.60 -102.09
CA CYS A 163 16.15 15.55 -101.28
C CYS A 163 17.19 15.01 -100.31
N ASN A 164 16.99 15.22 -99.02
CA ASN A 164 17.83 14.66 -97.96
C ASN A 164 17.20 13.36 -97.45
N GLU A 165 17.98 12.27 -97.43
CA GLU A 165 17.52 10.96 -96.95
C GLU A 165 18.19 10.59 -95.61
N GLN A 166 17.40 10.22 -94.61
CA GLN A 166 17.91 9.76 -93.31
C GLN A 166 17.31 8.40 -92.94
N VAL A 167 18.13 7.40 -92.63
CA VAL A 167 17.66 6.10 -92.16
C VAL A 167 17.17 6.23 -90.71
N ILE A 168 15.93 5.83 -90.45
CA ILE A 168 15.29 5.88 -89.13
C ILE A 168 15.26 4.51 -88.46
N SER A 169 14.89 3.45 -89.19
CA SER A 169 14.77 2.11 -88.61
C SER A 169 15.01 1.00 -89.63
N HIS A 170 15.46 -0.15 -89.12
CA HIS A 170 15.59 -1.41 -89.85
C HIS A 170 14.58 -2.48 -89.41
N LYS A 171 13.74 -2.17 -88.41
CA LYS A 171 12.83 -3.15 -87.79
C LYS A 171 11.53 -3.25 -88.57
N LYS A 172 11.11 -4.47 -88.92
CA LYS A 172 9.79 -4.74 -89.52
C LYS A 172 8.65 -4.24 -88.63
N THR A 173 8.78 -4.36 -87.30
CA THR A 173 7.76 -3.90 -86.34
C THR A 173 7.48 -2.40 -86.45
N ASP A 174 8.49 -1.59 -86.81
CA ASP A 174 8.31 -0.15 -86.97
C ASP A 174 7.61 0.18 -88.30
N LEU A 175 7.83 -0.64 -89.35
CA LEU A 175 7.05 -0.57 -90.58
C LEU A 175 5.58 -0.93 -90.31
N ASP A 176 5.32 -2.01 -89.56
CA ASP A 176 3.94 -2.42 -89.23
C ASP A 176 3.20 -1.31 -88.46
N LYS A 177 3.88 -0.63 -87.51
CA LYS A 177 3.33 0.56 -86.82
C LYS A 177 3.08 1.74 -87.76
N LEU A 178 3.99 2.00 -88.70
CA LEU A 178 3.85 3.07 -89.69
C LEU A 178 2.61 2.81 -90.58
N LEU A 179 2.46 1.59 -91.08
CA LEU A 179 1.32 1.19 -91.92
C LEU A 179 0.00 1.28 -91.15
N ALA A 180 -0.02 0.82 -89.89
CA ALA A 180 -1.20 0.96 -89.03
C ALA A 180 -1.59 2.43 -88.82
N ARG A 181 -0.60 3.32 -88.62
CA ARG A 181 -0.83 4.76 -88.48
C ARG A 181 -1.34 5.40 -89.77
N PHE A 182 -0.85 4.95 -90.92
CA PHE A 182 -1.33 5.37 -92.24
C PHE A 182 -2.60 4.64 -92.70
N SER A 183 -3.17 3.77 -91.86
CA SER A 183 -4.36 2.96 -92.18
C SER A 183 -4.20 2.12 -93.46
N ILE A 184 -2.99 1.60 -93.69
CA ILE A 184 -2.67 0.71 -94.82
C ILE A 184 -2.80 -0.74 -94.34
N HIS A 185 -3.81 -1.46 -94.83
CA HIS A 185 -4.14 -2.81 -94.38
C HIS A 185 -4.01 -3.85 -95.51
N LEU A 186 -2.81 -4.37 -95.73
CA LEU A 186 -2.54 -5.35 -96.80
C LEU A 186 -3.21 -6.71 -96.57
N ASP A 187 -3.45 -7.06 -95.30
CA ASP A 187 -4.14 -8.28 -94.91
C ASP A 187 -5.66 -8.21 -95.20
N ASN A 188 -6.24 -7.00 -95.25
CA ASN A 188 -7.66 -6.81 -95.50
C ASN A 188 -7.97 -7.08 -96.99
N PRO A 189 -8.83 -8.08 -97.30
CA PRO A 189 -9.11 -8.47 -98.69
C PRO A 189 -9.82 -7.38 -99.50
N ILE A 190 -10.53 -6.45 -98.85
CA ILE A 190 -11.18 -5.32 -99.53
C ILE A 190 -10.19 -4.20 -99.82
N PHE A 191 -9.22 -3.96 -98.93
CA PHE A 191 -8.19 -2.94 -99.12
C PHE A 191 -7.16 -3.36 -100.18
N TRP A 192 -6.73 -4.63 -100.15
CA TRP A 192 -5.78 -5.19 -101.12
C TRP A 192 -6.42 -6.34 -101.89
N MET A 193 -6.95 -6.01 -103.07
CA MET A 193 -7.63 -6.94 -103.97
C MET A 193 -6.67 -7.46 -105.05
N SER A 194 -6.13 -8.65 -104.87
CA SER A 194 -5.36 -9.36 -105.90
C SER A 194 -6.28 -10.04 -106.92
N GLN A 195 -5.72 -10.46 -108.06
CA GLN A 195 -6.49 -11.12 -109.11
C GLN A 195 -7.13 -12.43 -108.63
N ASN A 196 -6.40 -13.28 -107.88
CA ASN A 196 -6.99 -14.49 -107.31
C ASN A 196 -7.92 -14.19 -106.15
N ARG A 197 -7.63 -13.21 -105.27
CA ARG A 197 -8.59 -12.81 -104.21
C ARG A 197 -9.94 -12.40 -104.80
N CYS A 198 -9.95 -11.66 -105.91
CA CYS A 198 -11.20 -11.34 -106.61
C CYS A 198 -11.90 -12.59 -107.15
N ARG A 199 -11.15 -13.54 -107.71
CA ARG A 199 -11.70 -14.80 -108.22
C ARG A 199 -12.28 -15.66 -107.10
N GLU A 200 -11.52 -15.85 -106.01
CA GLU A 200 -11.95 -16.56 -104.80
C GLU A 200 -13.21 -15.91 -104.21
N PHE A 201 -13.21 -14.58 -104.09
CA PHE A 201 -14.37 -13.84 -103.61
C PHE A 201 -15.64 -14.10 -104.44
N LEU A 202 -15.53 -14.12 -105.78
CA LEU A 202 -16.65 -14.39 -106.67
C LEU A 202 -17.07 -15.87 -106.69
N GLN A 203 -16.12 -16.80 -106.51
CA GLN A 203 -16.38 -18.24 -106.49
C GLN A 203 -16.98 -18.71 -105.15
N GLU A 204 -16.67 -18.01 -104.06
CA GLU A 204 -17.00 -18.41 -102.69
C GLU A 204 -18.07 -17.53 -102.05
N LEU A 205 -19.10 -17.14 -102.82
CA LEU A 205 -20.26 -16.36 -102.36
C LEU A 205 -21.19 -17.13 -101.39
N LYS A 206 -20.62 -17.93 -100.48
CA LYS A 206 -21.35 -18.59 -99.38
C LYS A 206 -21.58 -17.59 -98.24
N PRO A 207 -22.76 -17.60 -97.58
CA PRO A 207 -23.07 -16.65 -96.50
C PRO A 207 -22.02 -16.58 -95.38
N GLU A 208 -21.50 -17.73 -94.95
CA GLU A 208 -20.47 -17.79 -93.89
C GLU A 208 -19.15 -17.13 -94.30
N LYS A 209 -18.72 -17.33 -95.56
CA LYS A 209 -17.48 -16.74 -96.08
C LYS A 209 -17.64 -15.24 -96.30
N LEU A 210 -18.81 -14.81 -96.77
CA LEU A 210 -19.16 -13.39 -96.85
C LEU A 210 -19.17 -12.73 -95.48
N TYR A 211 -19.74 -13.39 -94.46
CA TYR A 211 -19.70 -12.90 -93.08
C TYR A 211 -18.27 -12.79 -92.57
N ASN A 212 -17.45 -13.83 -92.71
CA ASN A 212 -16.05 -13.81 -92.26
C ASN A 212 -15.24 -12.74 -92.99
N MET A 213 -15.46 -12.56 -94.30
CA MET A 213 -14.84 -11.49 -95.07
C MET A 213 -15.28 -10.12 -94.58
N PHE A 214 -16.57 -9.90 -94.35
CA PHE A 214 -17.08 -8.64 -93.80
C PHE A 214 -16.49 -8.34 -92.42
N MET A 215 -16.45 -9.34 -91.54
CA MET A 215 -15.86 -9.22 -90.20
C MET A 215 -14.37 -8.88 -90.27
N SER A 216 -13.63 -9.53 -91.16
CA SER A 216 -12.20 -9.26 -91.38
C SER A 216 -11.98 -7.88 -92.02
N ALA A 217 -12.85 -7.48 -92.94
CA ALA A 217 -12.71 -6.23 -93.67
C ALA A 217 -13.08 -5.00 -92.83
N THR A 218 -14.01 -5.16 -91.90
CA THR A 218 -14.38 -4.12 -90.92
C THR A 218 -13.48 -4.12 -89.69
N GLY A 219 -12.61 -5.13 -89.53
CA GLY A 219 -11.75 -5.30 -88.36
C GLY A 219 -12.50 -5.77 -87.10
N LEU A 220 -13.78 -6.13 -87.22
CA LEU A 220 -14.60 -6.63 -86.11
C LEU A 220 -14.13 -7.99 -85.60
N ASP A 221 -13.48 -8.79 -86.45
CA ASP A 221 -12.87 -10.05 -86.06
C ASP A 221 -11.75 -9.86 -85.02
N PHE A 222 -10.90 -8.86 -85.24
CA PHE A 222 -9.82 -8.49 -84.32
C PHE A 222 -10.41 -7.99 -83.01
N SER A 223 -11.39 -7.08 -83.05
CA SER A 223 -12.06 -6.60 -81.84
C SER A 223 -12.70 -7.73 -81.04
N ARG A 224 -13.39 -8.67 -81.72
CA ARG A 224 -13.98 -9.84 -81.06
C ARG A 224 -12.93 -10.71 -80.38
N ARG A 225 -11.80 -10.96 -81.03
CA ARG A 225 -10.70 -11.73 -80.45
C ARG A 225 -10.14 -11.05 -79.20
N CYS A 226 -9.89 -9.74 -79.26
CA CYS A 226 -9.43 -8.97 -78.10
C CYS A 226 -10.40 -9.04 -76.92
N TYR A 227 -11.72 -8.96 -77.16
CA TYR A 227 -12.71 -9.11 -76.09
C TYR A 227 -12.69 -10.51 -75.47
N SER A 228 -12.63 -11.55 -76.30
CA SER A 228 -12.58 -12.93 -75.81
C SER A 228 -11.31 -13.21 -75.00
N GLU A 229 -10.15 -12.72 -75.45
CA GLU A 229 -8.89 -12.81 -74.69
C GLU A 229 -8.98 -12.04 -73.37
N SER A 230 -9.58 -10.84 -73.39
CA SER A 230 -9.76 -10.02 -72.18
C SER A 230 -10.67 -10.70 -71.15
N GLU A 231 -11.72 -11.38 -71.60
CA GLU A 231 -12.62 -12.16 -70.74
C GLU A 231 -11.84 -13.32 -70.07
N THR A 232 -11.06 -14.07 -70.85
CA THR A 232 -10.22 -15.15 -70.29
C THR A 232 -9.20 -14.64 -69.27
N TYR A 233 -8.55 -13.49 -69.53
CA TYR A 233 -7.62 -12.88 -68.56
C TYR A 233 -8.32 -12.39 -67.30
N SER A 234 -9.56 -11.90 -67.41
CA SER A 234 -10.37 -11.50 -66.27
C SER A 234 -10.70 -12.69 -65.37
N ASP A 235 -11.14 -13.80 -65.97
CA ASP A 235 -11.48 -15.04 -65.24
C ASP A 235 -10.25 -15.64 -64.53
N GLU A 236 -9.11 -15.67 -65.20
CA GLU A 236 -7.84 -16.14 -64.62
C GLU A 236 -7.39 -15.25 -63.47
N SER A 237 -7.53 -13.93 -63.63
CA SER A 237 -7.19 -12.95 -62.59
C SER A 237 -8.10 -13.10 -61.36
N GLU A 238 -9.40 -13.32 -61.56
CA GLU A 238 -10.35 -13.53 -60.46
C GLU A 238 -10.02 -14.80 -59.67
N LYS A 239 -9.72 -15.91 -60.37
CA LYS A 239 -9.29 -17.16 -59.73
C LYS A 239 -8.00 -16.95 -58.91
N LEU A 240 -7.02 -16.24 -59.46
CA LEU A 240 -5.79 -15.92 -58.75
C LEU A 240 -6.05 -15.09 -57.49
N VAL A 241 -6.87 -14.03 -57.58
CA VAL A 241 -7.23 -13.18 -56.43
C VAL A 241 -7.91 -14.00 -55.33
N LEU A 242 -8.83 -14.89 -55.68
CA LEU A 242 -9.51 -15.75 -54.71
C LEU A 242 -8.53 -16.69 -53.99
N SER A 243 -7.62 -17.34 -54.73
CA SER A 243 -6.61 -18.22 -54.14
C SER A 243 -5.66 -17.48 -53.18
N ILE A 244 -5.19 -16.28 -53.56
CA ILE A 244 -4.33 -15.44 -52.72
C ILE A 244 -5.09 -15.01 -51.46
N ARG A 245 -6.36 -14.61 -51.60
CA ARG A 245 -7.19 -14.21 -50.46
C ARG A 245 -7.36 -15.34 -49.46
N GLN A 246 -7.56 -16.56 -49.94
CA GLN A 246 -7.66 -17.74 -49.08
C GLN A 246 -6.34 -18.04 -48.36
N ALA A 247 -5.21 -18.01 -49.08
CA ALA A 247 -3.89 -18.17 -48.48
C ALA A 247 -3.57 -17.10 -47.42
N CYS A 248 -3.95 -15.84 -47.67
CA CYS A 248 -3.83 -14.76 -46.69
C CYS A 248 -4.68 -15.02 -45.43
N CYS A 249 -5.93 -15.47 -45.59
CA CYS A 249 -6.78 -15.83 -44.46
C CYS A 249 -6.17 -16.95 -43.61
N ASP A 250 -5.60 -17.97 -44.22
CA ASP A 250 -4.97 -19.08 -43.50
C ASP A 250 -3.69 -18.63 -42.76
N LYS A 251 -2.88 -17.79 -43.40
CA LYS A 251 -1.71 -17.17 -42.76
C LYS A 251 -2.08 -16.26 -41.60
N LEU A 252 -3.19 -15.52 -41.69
CA LEU A 252 -3.68 -14.70 -40.58
C LEU A 252 -4.09 -15.55 -39.37
N LYS A 253 -4.79 -16.67 -39.58
CA LYS A 253 -5.13 -17.63 -38.52
C LYS A 253 -3.89 -18.24 -37.87
N GLU A 254 -2.86 -18.53 -38.67
CA GLU A 254 -1.58 -19.03 -38.18
C GLU A 254 -0.87 -18.01 -37.28
N ILE A 255 -0.86 -16.73 -37.69
CA ILE A 255 -0.29 -15.62 -36.91
C ILE A 255 -1.02 -15.44 -35.58
N GLU A 256 -2.35 -15.56 -35.56
CA GLU A 256 -3.14 -15.48 -34.31
C GLU A 256 -2.76 -16.58 -33.31
N LYS A 257 -2.67 -17.83 -33.78
CA LYS A 257 -2.21 -18.96 -32.95
C LYS A 257 -0.80 -18.73 -32.39
N LEU A 258 0.12 -18.22 -33.21
CA LEU A 258 1.47 -17.90 -32.77
C LEU A 258 1.50 -16.78 -31.72
N ARG A 259 0.63 -15.77 -31.84
CA ARG A 259 0.49 -14.69 -30.85
C ARG A 259 -0.03 -15.21 -29.51
N GLU A 260 -1.03 -16.10 -29.51
CA GLU A 260 -1.52 -16.74 -28.29
C GLU A 260 -0.44 -17.59 -27.62
N ASN A 261 0.29 -18.39 -28.40
CA ASN A 261 1.41 -19.19 -27.89
C ASN A 261 2.50 -18.30 -27.28
N ARG A 262 2.84 -17.18 -27.93
CA ARG A 262 3.80 -16.21 -27.37
C ARG A 262 3.33 -15.64 -26.03
N LYS A 263 2.05 -15.26 -25.91
CA LYS A 263 1.48 -14.79 -24.63
C LYS A 263 1.55 -15.85 -23.54
N ARG A 264 1.26 -17.12 -23.86
CA ARG A 264 1.38 -18.23 -22.91
C ARG A 264 2.82 -18.41 -22.41
N VAL A 265 3.80 -18.33 -23.31
CA VAL A 265 5.22 -18.42 -22.94
C VAL A 265 5.66 -17.25 -22.07
N GLN A 266 5.25 -16.02 -22.41
CA GLN A 266 5.55 -14.84 -21.58
C GLN A 266 4.94 -14.95 -20.17
N ASN A 267 3.69 -15.41 -20.06
CA ASN A 267 3.06 -15.64 -18.77
C ASN A 267 3.77 -16.74 -17.96
N MET A 268 4.23 -17.81 -18.62
CA MET A 268 5.03 -18.85 -17.96
C MET A 268 6.35 -18.28 -17.42
N GLU A 269 7.02 -17.42 -18.19
CA GLU A 269 8.28 -16.81 -17.76
C GLU A 269 8.06 -15.85 -16.59
N GLN A 270 7.02 -15.00 -16.65
CA GLN A 270 6.64 -14.14 -15.53
C GLN A 270 6.29 -14.96 -14.29
N ASN A 271 5.54 -16.05 -14.44
CA ASN A 271 5.21 -16.93 -13.33
C ASN A 271 6.46 -17.58 -12.74
N LYS A 272 7.46 -17.97 -13.55
CA LYS A 272 8.74 -18.47 -13.04
C LYS A 272 9.49 -17.41 -12.24
N GLN A 273 9.54 -16.17 -12.72
CA GLN A 273 10.15 -15.05 -11.99
C GLN A 273 9.45 -14.81 -10.66
N ASN A 274 8.11 -14.69 -10.67
CA ASN A 274 7.30 -14.53 -9.46
C ASN A 274 7.51 -15.70 -8.48
N LEU A 275 7.62 -16.94 -8.97
CA LEU A 275 7.87 -18.11 -8.15
C LEU A 275 9.29 -18.08 -7.53
N SER A 276 10.28 -17.56 -8.26
CA SER A 276 11.64 -17.35 -7.72
C SER A 276 11.65 -16.27 -6.63
N GLU A 277 10.92 -15.17 -6.81
CA GLU A 277 10.77 -14.12 -5.82
C GLU A 277 10.02 -14.62 -4.58
N LEU A 278 8.91 -15.34 -4.76
CA LEU A 278 8.17 -15.97 -3.67
C LEU A 278 9.03 -16.98 -2.91
N LYS A 279 9.88 -17.76 -3.59
CA LYS A 279 10.86 -18.65 -2.94
C LYS A 279 11.88 -17.86 -2.10
N ASN A 280 12.36 -16.72 -2.60
CA ASN A 280 13.25 -15.85 -1.83
C ASN A 280 12.52 -15.29 -0.61
N ILE A 281 11.29 -14.81 -0.76
CA ILE A 281 10.46 -14.31 0.36
C ILE A 281 10.22 -15.42 1.39
N LEU A 282 9.89 -16.65 0.94
CA LEU A 282 9.70 -17.82 1.81
C LEU A 282 10.93 -18.09 2.70
N ARG A 283 12.15 -17.89 2.18
CA ARG A 283 13.39 -18.04 2.99
C ARG A 283 13.53 -16.97 4.07
N TRP A 284 12.98 -15.78 3.85
CA TRP A 284 13.01 -14.68 4.82
C TRP A 284 11.86 -14.73 5.84
N LEU A 285 10.82 -15.53 5.62
CA LEU A 285 9.68 -15.64 6.54
C LEU A 285 10.10 -16.08 7.96
N PRO A 286 10.94 -17.11 8.17
CA PRO A 286 11.39 -17.47 9.51
C PRO A 286 12.15 -16.35 10.20
N VAL A 287 12.98 -15.60 9.47
CA VAL A 287 13.71 -14.44 10.00
C VAL A 287 12.76 -13.33 10.41
N ARG A 288 11.75 -13.03 9.59
CA ARG A 288 10.69 -12.05 9.90
C ARG A 288 9.93 -12.46 11.15
N ASP A 289 9.58 -13.74 11.27
CA ASP A 289 8.78 -14.26 12.38
C ASP A 289 9.60 -14.27 13.67
N CYS A 290 10.86 -14.74 13.63
CA CYS A 290 11.80 -14.61 14.74
C CYS A 290 12.01 -13.15 15.15
N HIS A 291 12.15 -12.22 14.20
CA HIS A 291 12.30 -10.79 14.51
C HIS A 291 11.05 -10.21 15.17
N LYS A 292 9.85 -10.57 14.68
CA LYS A 292 8.59 -10.18 15.33
C LYS A 292 8.50 -10.71 16.75
N ASP A 293 8.89 -11.95 16.98
CA ASP A 293 8.88 -12.53 18.33
C ASP A 293 9.93 -11.88 19.23
N LEU A 294 11.11 -11.52 18.70
CA LEU A 294 12.13 -10.75 19.41
C LEU A 294 11.61 -9.37 19.82
N CYS A 295 10.95 -8.64 18.91
CA CYS A 295 10.29 -7.37 19.23
C CYS A 295 9.22 -7.52 20.33
N LYS A 296 8.40 -8.58 20.30
CA LYS A 296 7.44 -8.85 21.38
C LYS A 296 8.15 -9.12 22.70
N HIS A 297 9.26 -9.86 22.69
CA HIS A 297 10.06 -10.12 23.89
C HIS A 297 10.72 -8.85 24.43
N ASP A 298 11.20 -7.96 23.56
CA ASP A 298 11.74 -6.65 23.94
C ASP A 298 10.66 -5.76 24.57
N GLU A 299 9.44 -5.73 24.01
CA GLU A 299 8.30 -5.03 24.63
C GLU A 299 7.93 -5.61 25.99
N LEU A 300 7.96 -6.93 26.15
CA LEU A 300 7.73 -7.60 27.44
C LEU A 300 8.85 -7.29 28.43
N LEU A 301 10.11 -7.24 28.00
CA LEU A 301 11.25 -6.85 28.83
C LEU A 301 11.15 -5.39 29.26
N ALA A 302 10.75 -4.48 28.37
CA ALA A 302 10.53 -3.07 28.72
C ALA A 302 9.42 -2.92 29.77
N LYS A 303 8.28 -3.62 29.60
CA LYS A 303 7.20 -3.67 30.60
C LYS A 303 7.67 -4.28 31.92
N ALA A 304 8.45 -5.35 31.88
CA ALA A 304 9.02 -5.99 33.07
C ALA A 304 10.01 -5.05 33.79
N ALA A 305 10.83 -4.30 33.06
CA ALA A 305 11.75 -3.30 33.60
C ALA A 305 10.99 -2.14 34.25
N GLU A 306 9.89 -1.67 33.66
CA GLU A 306 9.03 -0.64 34.27
C GLU A 306 8.38 -1.15 35.57
N VAL A 307 7.86 -2.38 35.56
CA VAL A 307 7.32 -3.02 36.77
C VAL A 307 8.41 -3.20 37.83
N TYR A 308 9.61 -3.61 37.44
CA TYR A 308 10.76 -3.74 38.34
C TYR A 308 11.18 -2.39 38.92
N ALA A 309 11.19 -1.31 38.12
CA ALA A 309 11.49 0.04 38.60
C ALA A 309 10.43 0.53 39.60
N LYS A 310 9.14 0.29 39.34
CA LYS A 310 8.04 0.58 40.27
C LYS A 310 8.16 -0.24 41.57
N LEU A 311 8.48 -1.53 41.47
CA LEU A 311 8.72 -2.39 42.63
C LEU A 311 9.95 -1.93 43.43
N LYS A 312 11.05 -1.56 42.78
CA LYS A 312 12.26 -1.03 43.42
C LYS A 312 11.99 0.31 44.11
N GLY A 313 11.24 1.21 43.47
CA GLY A 313 10.78 2.46 44.08
C GLY A 313 9.89 2.22 45.30
N GLY A 314 8.94 1.28 45.19
CA GLY A 314 8.12 0.86 46.32
C GLY A 314 8.93 0.21 47.45
N PHE A 315 9.98 -0.56 47.13
CA PHE A 315 10.88 -1.15 48.11
C PHE A 315 11.69 -0.08 48.84
N ALA A 316 12.22 0.93 48.13
CA ALA A 316 12.94 2.04 48.74
C ALA A 316 12.05 2.87 49.69
N ILE A 317 10.76 3.06 49.35
CA ILE A 317 9.80 3.71 50.25
C ILE A 317 9.56 2.84 51.49
N LYS A 318 9.33 1.53 51.32
CA LYS A 318 9.18 0.61 52.47
C LYS A 318 10.42 0.53 53.35
N GLU A 319 11.61 0.61 52.76
CA GLU A 319 12.88 0.58 53.48
C GLU A 319 13.08 1.86 54.31
N LYS A 320 12.73 3.04 53.76
CA LYS A 320 12.67 4.29 54.54
C LYS A 320 11.63 4.22 55.67
N MET A 321 10.42 3.73 55.41
CA MET A 321 9.40 3.58 56.45
C MET A 321 9.84 2.60 57.55
N LYS A 322 10.56 1.52 57.19
CA LYS A 322 11.14 0.60 58.16
C LYS A 322 12.20 1.30 59.01
N ALA A 323 13.10 2.07 58.41
CA ALA A 323 14.10 2.85 59.13
C ALA A 323 13.47 3.85 60.12
N ASP A 324 12.41 4.56 59.69
CA ASP A 324 11.68 5.50 60.56
C ASP A 324 10.97 4.78 61.72
N CYS A 325 10.37 3.61 61.48
CA CYS A 325 9.79 2.77 62.54
C CYS A 325 10.84 2.29 63.54
N VAL A 326 12.02 1.86 63.07
CA VAL A 326 13.12 1.41 63.94
C VAL A 326 13.62 2.58 64.80
N GLN A 327 13.81 3.77 64.24
CA GLN A 327 14.19 4.95 65.03
C GLN A 327 13.14 5.31 66.10
N LYS A 328 11.84 5.27 65.75
CA LYS A 328 10.78 5.50 66.74
C LYS A 328 10.78 4.43 67.83
N PHE A 329 11.01 3.17 67.47
CA PHE A 329 11.11 2.08 68.43
C PHE A 329 12.28 2.27 69.40
N GLU A 330 13.47 2.63 68.90
CA GLU A 330 14.63 2.94 69.73
C GLU A 330 14.38 4.12 70.67
N GLN A 331 13.67 5.15 70.21
CA GLN A 331 13.33 6.30 71.03
C GLN A 331 12.33 5.95 72.16
N ILE A 332 11.30 5.16 71.86
CA ILE A 332 10.35 4.65 72.87
C ILE A 332 11.08 3.77 73.88
N GLN A 333 12.00 2.91 73.43
CA GLN A 333 12.79 2.04 74.30
C GLN A 333 13.69 2.84 75.26
N LYS A 334 14.43 3.83 74.77
CA LYS A 334 15.23 4.73 75.63
C LYS A 334 14.38 5.50 76.64
N ASN A 335 13.20 5.98 76.24
CA ASN A 335 12.30 6.69 77.13
C ASN A 335 11.75 5.77 78.23
N LYS A 336 11.42 4.51 77.88
CA LYS A 336 10.98 3.50 78.84
C LYS A 336 12.06 3.22 79.89
N GLU A 337 13.31 3.00 79.47
CA GLU A 337 14.42 2.73 80.39
C GLU A 337 14.63 3.88 81.39
N LYS A 338 14.63 5.14 80.91
CA LYS A 338 14.74 6.32 81.77
C LYS A 338 13.58 6.47 82.77
N LEU A 339 12.35 6.13 82.36
CA LEU A 339 11.21 6.18 83.28
C LEU A 339 11.23 5.03 84.30
N GLN A 340 11.68 3.83 83.90
CA GLN A 340 11.82 2.70 84.83
C GLN A 340 12.82 3.02 85.93
N GLU A 341 13.97 3.60 85.59
CA GLU A 341 14.98 4.04 86.56
C GLU A 341 14.39 5.04 87.57
N LYS A 342 13.59 6.01 87.11
CA LYS A 342 12.91 6.95 88.01
C LYS A 342 11.91 6.27 88.95
N VAL A 343 11.16 5.28 88.46
CA VAL A 343 10.20 4.54 89.30
C VAL A 343 10.92 3.70 90.34
N GLU A 344 12.06 3.08 90.01
CA GLU A 344 12.89 2.36 90.98
C GLU A 344 13.43 3.29 92.08
N VAL A 345 13.96 4.46 91.71
CA VAL A 345 14.42 5.46 92.69
C VAL A 345 13.29 5.89 93.63
N PHE A 346 12.10 6.20 93.08
CA PHE A 346 10.96 6.58 93.92
C PHE A 346 10.46 5.43 94.80
N GLN A 347 10.53 4.17 94.35
CA GLN A 347 10.19 3.01 95.17
C GLN A 347 11.15 2.82 96.34
N ASP A 348 12.44 3.03 96.13
CA ASP A 348 13.45 2.99 97.20
C ASP A 348 13.27 4.14 98.20
N GLU A 349 12.98 5.35 97.72
CA GLU A 349 12.64 6.49 98.58
C GLU A 349 11.40 6.22 99.44
N LEU A 350 10.35 5.63 98.85
CA LEU A 350 9.12 5.27 99.56
C LEU A 350 9.38 4.18 100.61
N LYS A 351 10.25 3.21 100.32
CA LYS A 351 10.67 2.20 101.29
C LYS A 351 11.39 2.83 102.48
N ASN A 352 12.33 3.74 102.25
CA ASN A 352 13.06 4.45 103.30
C ASN A 352 12.12 5.31 104.15
N LEU A 353 11.21 6.05 103.52
CA LEU A 353 10.17 6.84 104.22
C LEU A 353 9.22 5.93 105.03
N GLY A 354 8.91 4.74 104.52
CA GLY A 354 8.12 3.73 105.23
C GLY A 354 8.82 3.20 106.49
N GLU A 355 10.13 2.98 106.43
CA GLU A 355 10.96 2.60 107.58
C GLU A 355 11.05 3.74 108.62
N GLU A 356 11.25 4.98 108.17
CA GLU A 356 11.31 6.16 109.04
C GLU A 356 9.98 6.41 109.76
N LYS A 357 8.86 6.31 109.03
CA LYS A 357 7.50 6.37 109.60
C LYS A 357 7.26 5.28 110.64
N LYS A 358 7.76 4.06 110.41
CA LYS A 358 7.65 2.96 111.37
C LYS A 358 8.45 3.25 112.64
N SER A 359 9.70 3.71 112.50
CA SER A 359 10.54 4.10 113.64
C SER A 359 9.88 5.20 114.48
N ARG A 360 9.42 6.29 113.85
CA ARG A 360 8.75 7.40 114.55
C ARG A 360 7.45 6.96 115.22
N ARG A 361 6.69 6.04 114.62
CA ARG A 361 5.48 5.47 115.22
C ARG A 361 5.81 4.63 116.46
N ASP A 362 6.87 3.82 116.39
CA ASP A 362 7.30 2.97 117.50
C ASP A 362 7.82 3.83 118.68
N GLU A 363 8.58 4.90 118.40
CA GLU A 363 9.00 5.89 119.41
C GLU A 363 7.82 6.63 120.05
N MET A 364 6.80 6.98 119.25
CA MET A 364 5.57 7.60 119.76
C MET A 364 4.79 6.65 120.69
N LEU A 365 4.74 5.35 120.36
CA LEU A 365 4.09 4.33 121.20
C LEU A 365 4.84 4.14 122.52
N ASP A 366 6.17 4.08 122.49
CA ASP A 366 7.01 3.96 123.70
C ASP A 366 6.84 5.17 124.63
N ILE A 367 6.93 6.38 124.09
CA ILE A 367 6.68 7.61 124.87
C ILE A 367 5.25 7.63 125.41
N GLY A 368 4.26 7.17 124.63
CA GLY A 368 2.88 7.05 125.10
C GLY A 368 2.72 6.08 126.29
N GLN A 369 3.44 4.95 126.29
CA GLN A 369 3.44 4.01 127.41
C GLN A 369 4.15 4.59 128.64
N GLN A 370 5.27 5.28 128.45
CA GLN A 370 5.99 5.97 129.52
C GLN A 370 5.11 7.07 130.14
N LEU A 371 4.41 7.84 129.31
CA LEU A 371 3.51 8.90 129.75
C LEU A 371 2.35 8.36 130.58
N ASN A 372 1.73 7.25 130.16
CA ASN A 372 0.70 6.56 130.98
C ASN A 372 1.24 6.08 132.33
N THR A 373 2.51 5.67 132.38
CA THR A 373 3.16 5.23 133.64
C THR A 373 3.43 6.41 134.56
N VAL A 374 3.94 7.51 134.00
CA VAL A 374 4.18 8.77 134.72
C VAL A 374 2.86 9.37 135.21
N GLU A 375 1.79 9.37 134.40
CA GLU A 375 0.45 9.80 134.81
C GLU A 375 -0.12 8.96 135.95
N ARG A 376 0.06 7.63 135.92
CA ARG A 376 -0.35 6.78 137.04
C ARG A 376 0.42 7.13 138.31
N ASN A 377 1.74 7.31 138.21
CA ASN A 377 2.57 7.69 139.34
C ASN A 377 2.18 9.07 139.88
N HIS A 378 1.88 10.04 139.00
CA HIS A 378 1.38 11.35 139.39
C HIS A 378 0.07 11.23 140.17
N ARG A 379 -0.90 10.44 139.68
CA ARG A 379 -2.19 10.22 140.36
C ARG A 379 -2.05 9.52 141.71
N ILE A 380 -1.10 8.59 141.85
CA ILE A 380 -0.81 7.92 143.13
C ILE A 380 -0.24 8.94 144.12
N LEU A 381 0.75 9.73 143.71
CA LEU A 381 1.35 10.77 144.57
C LEU A 381 0.33 11.84 144.95
N ASP A 382 -0.52 12.30 144.03
CA ASP A 382 -1.59 13.25 144.33
C ASP A 382 -2.60 12.69 145.35
N ALA A 383 -2.91 11.39 145.26
CA ALA A 383 -3.80 10.73 146.22
C ALA A 383 -3.14 10.57 147.60
N GLU A 384 -1.84 10.25 147.67
CA GLU A 384 -1.06 10.18 148.90
C GLU A 384 -0.94 11.55 149.58
N ILE A 385 -0.64 12.60 148.81
CA ILE A 385 -0.65 14.00 149.28
C ILE A 385 -2.02 14.34 149.87
N GLY A 386 -3.11 14.08 149.14
CA GLY A 386 -4.47 14.35 149.62
C GLY A 386 -4.82 13.59 150.91
N SER A 387 -4.35 12.34 151.07
CA SER A 387 -4.52 11.57 152.30
C SER A 387 -3.72 12.15 153.47
N MET A 388 -2.47 12.56 153.24
CA MET A 388 -1.61 13.14 154.28
C MET A 388 -2.10 14.54 154.71
N GLU A 389 -2.56 15.37 153.77
CA GLU A 389 -3.18 16.66 154.07
C GLU A 389 -4.44 16.49 154.93
N GLN A 390 -5.21 15.43 154.69
CA GLN A 390 -6.40 15.11 155.47
C GLN A 390 -6.02 14.63 156.89
N GLN A 391 -4.96 13.84 157.03
CA GLN A 391 -4.41 13.43 158.33
C GLN A 391 -3.89 14.64 159.13
N LEU A 392 -3.19 15.59 158.50
CA LEU A 392 -2.77 16.83 159.14
C LEU A 392 -3.96 17.62 159.68
N LYS A 393 -5.01 17.81 158.87
CA LYS A 393 -6.24 18.50 159.31
C LYS A 393 -6.90 17.81 160.50
N GLU A 394 -6.92 16.48 160.54
CA GLU A 394 -7.47 15.74 161.68
C GLU A 394 -6.64 15.87 162.96
N ILE A 395 -5.31 15.88 162.84
CA ILE A 395 -4.40 16.04 163.98
C ILE A 395 -4.46 17.48 164.52
N GLU A 396 -4.47 18.47 163.64
CA GLU A 396 -4.63 19.88 164.01
C GLU A 396 -5.97 20.15 164.72
N ALA A 397 -7.04 19.44 164.34
CA ALA A 397 -8.35 19.55 164.98
C ALA A 397 -8.40 18.99 166.41
N LYS A 398 -7.47 18.11 166.82
CA LYS A 398 -7.47 17.43 168.14
C LYS A 398 -6.61 18.12 169.22
N LYS A 399 -6.38 19.43 169.10
CA LYS A 399 -5.39 20.19 169.89
C LYS A 399 -5.71 20.29 171.39
N ASN A 400 -5.21 19.36 172.19
CA ASN A 400 -4.97 19.49 173.63
C ASN A 400 -3.58 18.91 173.98
N GLN A 401 -2.62 19.82 174.21
CA GLN A 401 -1.31 19.67 174.87
C GLN A 401 -0.57 18.31 174.74
N GLY A 402 0.29 18.17 173.72
CA GLY A 402 1.35 17.13 173.70
C GLY A 402 1.91 16.70 172.33
N ILE A 403 1.32 17.10 171.19
CA ILE A 403 1.60 16.48 169.88
C ILE A 403 2.18 17.52 168.88
N GLN A 404 3.31 18.15 169.22
CA GLN A 404 3.99 19.09 168.29
C GLN A 404 5.00 18.37 167.37
N TYR A 405 5.59 17.26 167.83
CA TYR A 405 6.58 16.50 167.04
C TYR A 405 5.95 15.75 165.85
N SER A 406 4.75 15.19 166.03
CA SER A 406 4.08 14.42 164.97
C SER A 406 3.57 15.29 163.81
N ILE A 407 3.29 16.58 164.04
CA ILE A 407 2.85 17.49 162.97
C ILE A 407 4.02 17.84 162.05
N ALA A 408 5.17 18.20 162.62
CA ALA A 408 6.35 18.55 161.84
C ALA A 408 6.88 17.39 160.98
N GLU A 409 6.74 16.15 161.46
CA GLU A 409 7.13 14.95 160.70
C GLU A 409 6.22 14.74 159.48
N ILE A 410 4.90 14.88 159.66
CA ILE A 410 3.94 14.77 158.54
C ILE A 410 4.08 15.96 157.57
N GLU A 411 4.33 17.18 158.06
CA GLU A 411 4.62 18.34 157.19
C GLU A 411 5.89 18.14 156.35
N ALA A 412 6.95 17.55 156.93
CA ALA A 412 8.17 17.23 156.19
C ALA A 412 7.93 16.15 155.12
N GLU A 413 7.20 15.09 155.46
CA GLU A 413 6.79 14.06 154.48
C GLU A 413 5.94 14.66 153.36
N LEU A 414 5.00 15.56 153.69
CA LEU A 414 4.19 16.27 152.69
C LEU A 414 5.04 17.12 151.76
N PHE A 415 5.99 17.88 152.28
CA PHE A 415 6.90 18.68 151.46
C PHE A 415 7.75 17.80 150.53
N GLU A 416 8.20 16.63 151.00
CA GLU A 416 8.94 15.68 150.16
C GLU A 416 8.06 15.04 149.08
N LEU A 417 6.81 14.69 149.42
CA LEU A 417 5.79 14.20 148.50
C LEU A 417 5.40 15.25 147.45
N GLU A 418 5.18 16.49 147.85
CA GLU A 418 4.89 17.63 146.95
C GLU A 418 6.05 17.85 145.97
N ASN A 419 7.30 17.86 146.44
CA ASN A 419 8.47 17.97 145.56
C ASN A 419 8.58 16.80 144.58
N ARG A 420 8.31 15.57 145.03
CA ARG A 420 8.25 14.41 144.11
C ARG A 420 7.11 14.56 143.10
N CYS A 421 5.96 15.07 143.52
CA CYS A 421 4.81 15.26 142.65
C CYS A 421 5.08 16.32 141.58
N THR A 422 5.67 17.47 141.95
CA THR A 422 6.09 18.50 140.99
C THR A 422 7.10 17.99 139.98
N ALA A 423 8.13 17.24 140.41
CA ALA A 423 9.11 16.63 139.51
C ALA A 423 8.47 15.62 138.53
N VAL A 424 7.50 14.81 138.99
CA VAL A 424 6.75 13.89 138.13
C VAL A 424 5.88 14.65 137.13
N LYS A 425 5.26 15.77 137.55
CA LYS A 425 4.43 16.63 136.70
C LYS A 425 5.23 17.37 135.62
N GLU A 426 6.43 17.84 135.94
CA GLU A 426 7.36 18.40 134.94
C GLU A 426 7.78 17.33 133.93
N LYS A 427 8.09 16.12 134.41
CA LYS A 427 8.39 14.98 133.54
C LYS A 427 7.20 14.64 132.62
N GLN A 428 5.97 14.64 133.14
CA GLN A 428 4.76 14.48 132.34
C GLN A 428 4.64 15.55 131.24
N CYS A 429 4.78 16.84 131.60
CA CYS A 429 4.68 17.94 130.63
C CYS A 429 5.75 17.85 129.52
N SER A 430 6.99 17.49 129.88
CA SER A 430 8.05 17.30 128.89
C SER A 430 7.77 16.13 127.94
N MET A 431 7.22 15.03 128.45
CA MET A 431 6.82 13.87 127.64
C MET A 431 5.61 14.19 126.74
N GLU A 432 4.62 14.95 127.22
CA GLU A 432 3.47 15.39 126.38
C GLU A 432 3.92 16.27 125.22
N LYS A 433 4.85 17.21 125.44
CA LYS A 433 5.42 18.03 124.37
C LYS A 433 6.14 17.17 123.34
N ARG A 434 6.93 16.19 123.80
CA ARG A 434 7.67 15.28 122.93
C ARG A 434 6.72 14.39 122.11
N LYS A 435 5.65 13.89 122.72
CA LYS A 435 4.58 13.14 122.03
C LYS A 435 3.94 13.98 120.91
N LYS A 436 3.58 15.25 121.19
CA LYS A 436 3.03 16.15 120.16
C LYS A 436 3.99 16.42 119.00
N CYS A 437 5.30 16.55 119.29
CA CYS A 437 6.33 16.71 118.25
C CYS A 437 6.34 15.48 117.31
N PHE A 438 6.34 14.28 117.88
CA PHE A 438 6.27 13.05 117.09
C PHE A 438 4.95 12.89 116.32
N GLU A 439 3.81 13.34 116.87
CA GLU A 439 2.54 13.35 116.15
C GLU A 439 2.59 14.25 114.90
N THR A 440 3.19 15.44 115.01
CA THR A 440 3.35 16.34 113.86
C THR A 440 4.31 15.78 112.81
N GLU A 441 5.43 15.23 113.25
CA GLU A 441 6.43 14.62 112.37
C GLU A 441 5.87 13.40 111.62
N LEU A 442 5.07 12.57 112.30
CA LEU A 442 4.38 11.44 111.68
C LEU A 442 3.39 11.90 110.61
N ALA A 443 2.66 13.00 110.87
CA ALA A 443 1.71 13.56 109.91
C ALA A 443 2.41 14.08 108.64
N ASP A 444 3.57 14.72 108.79
CA ASP A 444 4.35 15.22 107.66
C ASP A 444 4.99 14.08 106.86
N ALA A 445 5.53 13.06 107.52
CA ALA A 445 6.01 11.84 106.86
C ALA A 445 4.89 11.13 106.07
N MET A 446 3.67 11.04 106.63
CA MET A 446 2.52 10.46 105.93
C MET A 446 2.07 11.28 104.72
N LYS A 447 2.23 12.61 104.73
CA LYS A 447 1.95 13.45 103.54
C LYS A 447 2.98 13.21 102.44
N ALA A 448 4.27 13.16 102.80
CA ALA A 448 5.36 12.90 101.86
C ALA A 448 5.23 11.52 101.18
N GLU A 449 4.90 10.49 101.96
CA GLU A 449 4.59 9.14 101.45
C GLU A 449 3.44 9.18 100.42
N ARG A 450 2.33 9.85 100.73
CA ARG A 450 1.19 9.96 99.80
C ARG A 450 1.52 10.71 98.51
N SER A 451 2.35 11.76 98.56
CA SER A 451 2.77 12.45 97.33
C SER A 451 3.63 11.55 96.44
N LEU A 452 4.57 10.81 97.03
CA LEU A 452 5.39 9.85 96.31
C LEU A 452 4.57 8.68 95.74
N GLU A 453 3.61 8.15 96.49
CA GLU A 453 2.66 7.14 95.99
C GLU A 453 1.88 7.64 94.77
N ALA A 454 1.43 8.90 94.79
CA ALA A 454 0.72 9.51 93.67
C ALA A 454 1.62 9.67 92.44
N GLU A 455 2.88 10.08 92.62
CA GLU A 455 3.86 10.18 91.53
C GLU A 455 4.20 8.81 90.94
N ILE A 456 4.44 7.80 91.78
CA ILE A 456 4.67 6.43 91.32
C ILE A 456 3.46 5.90 90.55
N SER A 457 2.24 6.15 91.03
CA SER A 457 1.01 5.77 90.32
C SER A 457 0.92 6.45 88.95
N HIS A 458 1.19 7.76 88.89
CA HIS A 458 1.21 8.51 87.62
C HIS A 458 2.24 7.93 86.64
N TRP A 459 3.49 7.74 87.07
CA TRP A 459 4.55 7.20 86.22
C TRP A 459 4.30 5.75 85.81
N ASN A 460 3.66 4.94 86.66
CA ASN A 460 3.24 3.58 86.29
C ASN A 460 2.16 3.57 85.19
N VAL A 461 1.25 4.55 85.17
CA VAL A 461 0.29 4.71 84.07
C VAL A 461 1.03 5.06 82.78
N VAL A 462 1.94 6.04 82.82
CA VAL A 462 2.74 6.44 81.64
C VAL A 462 3.62 5.28 81.13
N LEU A 463 4.23 4.50 82.03
CA LEU A 463 5.00 3.30 81.66
C LEU A 463 4.13 2.22 81.02
N ARG A 464 2.86 2.09 81.44
CA ARG A 464 1.90 1.18 80.81
C ARG A 464 1.55 1.66 79.40
N GLU A 465 1.27 2.93 79.22
CA GLU A 465 0.99 3.52 77.90
C GLU A 465 2.17 3.35 76.93
N LEU A 466 3.40 3.61 77.38
CA LEU A 466 4.61 3.39 76.58
C LEU A 466 4.84 1.91 76.27
N ARG A 467 4.49 1.00 77.19
CA ARG A 467 4.57 -0.45 76.95
C ARG A 467 3.56 -0.89 75.90
N ASP A 468 2.32 -0.42 75.97
CA ASP A 468 1.26 -0.72 75.01
C ASP A 468 1.58 -0.14 73.61
N GLU A 469 2.20 1.04 73.57
CA GLU A 469 2.68 1.64 72.32
C GLU A 469 3.85 0.83 71.72
N ARG A 470 4.80 0.41 72.56
CA ARG A 470 5.89 -0.48 72.12
C ARG A 470 5.35 -1.79 71.55
N GLU A 471 4.40 -2.43 72.23
CA GLU A 471 3.78 -3.67 71.73
C GLU A 471 3.06 -3.46 70.39
N ARG A 472 2.39 -2.33 70.20
CA ARG A 472 1.80 -1.95 68.91
C ARG A 472 2.85 -1.84 67.80
N VAL A 473 3.95 -1.12 68.05
CA VAL A 473 5.02 -0.95 67.06
C VAL A 473 5.67 -2.30 66.71
N VAL A 474 5.94 -3.17 67.70
CA VAL A 474 6.49 -4.51 67.46
C VAL A 474 5.53 -5.39 66.65
N ALA A 475 4.24 -5.34 66.97
CA ALA A 475 3.23 -6.09 66.22
C ALA A 475 3.12 -5.61 64.76
N MET A 476 3.25 -4.30 64.52
CA MET A 476 3.28 -3.72 63.17
C MET A 476 4.50 -4.17 62.36
N GLU A 477 5.65 -4.44 63.00
CA GLU A 477 6.82 -5.00 62.32
C GLU A 477 6.58 -6.42 61.82
N GLN A 478 5.81 -7.23 62.56
CA GLN A 478 5.52 -8.62 62.21
C GLN A 478 4.39 -8.76 61.18
N SER A 479 3.42 -7.84 61.17
CA SER A 479 2.33 -7.87 60.20
C SER A 479 1.73 -6.49 59.96
N ASP A 480 1.64 -6.09 58.69
CA ASP A 480 0.97 -4.85 58.26
C ASP A 480 -0.48 -4.75 58.77
N LEU A 481 -1.11 -5.89 59.08
CA LEU A 481 -2.49 -5.99 59.58
C LEU A 481 -2.62 -5.64 61.08
N ALA A 482 -1.52 -5.63 61.84
CA ALA A 482 -1.53 -5.27 63.26
C ALA A 482 -1.83 -3.78 63.52
N ARG A 483 -1.83 -2.94 62.46
CA ARG A 483 -2.25 -1.53 62.55
C ARG A 483 -3.69 -1.35 63.03
N PHE A 484 -4.54 -2.36 62.85
CA PHE A 484 -5.95 -2.34 63.28
C PHE A 484 -6.16 -2.98 64.66
N GLY A 485 -5.08 -3.35 65.36
CA GLY A 485 -5.09 -3.96 66.69
C GLY A 485 -4.00 -5.02 66.84
N THR A 486 -3.35 -5.07 68.00
CA THR A 486 -2.25 -6.02 68.30
C THR A 486 -2.66 -7.49 68.12
N SER A 487 -3.92 -7.83 68.41
CA SER A 487 -4.43 -9.19 68.27
C SER A 487 -4.90 -9.56 66.84
N VAL A 488 -5.01 -8.62 65.90
CA VAL A 488 -5.58 -8.86 64.57
C VAL A 488 -4.87 -9.97 63.77
N PRO A 489 -3.52 -10.06 63.74
CA PRO A 489 -2.84 -11.16 63.07
C PRO A 489 -3.20 -12.53 63.65
N GLN A 490 -3.38 -12.61 64.97
CA GLN A 490 -3.81 -13.82 65.66
C GLN A 490 -5.26 -14.18 65.29
N ILE A 491 -6.16 -13.20 65.24
CA ILE A 491 -7.56 -13.40 64.81
C ILE A 491 -7.63 -13.97 63.38
N ILE A 492 -6.85 -13.41 62.45
CA ILE A 492 -6.80 -13.92 61.06
C ILE A 492 -6.31 -15.38 61.02
N SER A 493 -5.31 -15.72 61.84
CA SER A 493 -4.81 -17.08 61.96
C SER A 493 -5.89 -18.02 62.50
N LEU A 494 -6.58 -17.63 63.57
CA LEU A 494 -7.65 -18.40 64.20
C LEU A 494 -8.85 -18.62 63.28
N ILE A 495 -9.25 -17.60 62.50
CA ILE A 495 -10.32 -17.73 61.52
C ILE A 495 -9.90 -18.67 60.38
N LYS A 496 -8.64 -18.61 59.93
CA LYS A 496 -8.13 -19.56 58.92
C LYS A 496 -8.13 -21.00 59.45
N GLN A 497 -7.74 -21.21 60.69
CA GLN A 497 -7.73 -22.54 61.32
C GLN A 497 -9.14 -23.10 61.53
N ASN A 498 -10.12 -22.26 61.86
CA ASN A 498 -11.50 -22.65 62.10
C ASN A 498 -12.41 -22.46 60.87
N ALA A 499 -11.84 -22.31 59.66
CA ALA A 499 -12.59 -21.97 58.46
C ALA A 499 -13.76 -22.93 58.17
N ALA A 500 -13.62 -24.21 58.51
CA ALA A 500 -14.66 -25.23 58.30
C ALA A 500 -15.87 -25.11 59.23
N LYS A 501 -15.77 -24.35 60.33
CA LYS A 501 -16.89 -24.15 61.27
C LYS A 501 -17.82 -23.04 60.82
N PHE A 502 -17.36 -22.14 59.95
CA PHE A 502 -18.16 -21.03 59.45
C PHE A 502 -18.91 -21.44 58.19
N SER A 503 -20.16 -21.00 58.07
CA SER A 503 -20.94 -21.11 56.83
C SER A 503 -20.24 -20.34 55.70
N LYS A 504 -19.76 -19.14 56.03
CA LYS A 504 -18.89 -18.34 55.17
C LYS A 504 -17.88 -17.58 56.01
N LYS A 505 -16.62 -17.63 55.58
CA LYS A 505 -15.50 -17.07 56.34
C LYS A 505 -15.72 -15.58 56.66
N PRO A 506 -15.61 -15.15 57.93
CA PRO A 506 -15.64 -13.74 58.29
C PRO A 506 -14.59 -12.93 57.54
N VAL A 507 -14.98 -11.75 57.07
CA VAL A 507 -14.13 -10.82 56.30
C VAL A 507 -13.84 -9.60 57.15
N GLY A 508 -12.56 -9.39 57.45
CA GLY A 508 -12.12 -8.25 58.23
C GLY A 508 -10.63 -8.28 58.55
N PRO A 509 -10.13 -7.24 59.24
CA PRO A 509 -10.85 -6.00 59.57
C PRO A 509 -11.13 -5.17 58.30
N ILE A 510 -12.27 -4.48 58.23
CA ILE A 510 -12.71 -3.73 57.02
C ILE A 510 -11.60 -2.78 56.52
N GLY A 511 -10.87 -2.13 57.43
CA GLY A 511 -9.79 -1.22 57.09
C GLY A 511 -8.69 -1.84 56.21
N ALA A 512 -8.45 -3.15 56.30
CA ALA A 512 -7.46 -3.84 55.46
C ALA A 512 -7.86 -3.89 53.97
N TYR A 513 -9.14 -3.70 53.67
CA TYR A 513 -9.71 -3.73 52.33
C TYR A 513 -9.93 -2.32 51.73
N ILE A 514 -9.71 -1.27 52.51
CA ILE A 514 -9.86 0.11 52.07
C ILE A 514 -8.50 0.63 51.58
N ARG A 515 -8.46 1.14 50.35
CA ARG A 515 -7.31 1.88 49.79
C ARG A 515 -7.72 3.30 49.45
N ILE A 516 -6.97 4.27 49.94
CA ILE A 516 -7.17 5.68 49.66
C ILE A 516 -6.44 6.02 48.35
N LYS A 517 -7.08 6.79 47.46
CA LYS A 517 -6.49 7.21 46.18
C LYS A 517 -5.52 8.39 46.35
N ASP A 518 -5.78 9.24 47.34
CA ASP A 518 -5.02 10.46 47.63
C ASP A 518 -4.72 10.51 49.13
N ASP A 519 -3.43 10.40 49.46
CA ASP A 519 -2.93 10.32 50.84
C ASP A 519 -3.22 11.57 51.67
N SER A 520 -3.54 12.72 51.05
CA SER A 520 -3.90 13.95 51.77
C SER A 520 -5.17 13.80 52.61
N TRP A 521 -6.06 12.87 52.25
CA TRP A 521 -7.33 12.62 52.95
C TRP A 521 -7.22 11.54 54.03
N ALA A 522 -6.05 10.94 54.24
CA ALA A 522 -5.88 9.81 55.15
C ALA A 522 -6.41 10.08 56.56
N LEU A 523 -6.05 11.24 57.14
CA LEU A 523 -6.48 11.62 58.49
C LEU A 523 -8.01 11.80 58.61
N ALA A 524 -8.62 12.43 57.59
CA ALA A 524 -10.06 12.65 57.58
C ALA A 524 -10.84 11.34 57.47
N VAL A 525 -10.37 10.42 56.60
CA VAL A 525 -10.97 9.10 56.44
C VAL A 525 -10.82 8.27 57.73
N GLU A 526 -9.66 8.31 58.36
CA GLU A 526 -9.40 7.61 59.63
C GLU A 526 -10.30 8.11 60.77
N GLN A 527 -10.46 9.44 60.89
CA GLN A 527 -11.37 10.03 61.89
C GLN A 527 -12.84 9.68 61.66
N CYS A 528 -13.30 9.70 60.41
CA CYS A 528 -14.69 9.38 60.07
C CYS A 528 -15.02 7.90 60.32
N LEU A 529 -14.11 6.98 59.99
CA LEU A 529 -14.39 5.55 60.09
C LEU A 529 -14.06 4.98 61.46
N ARG A 530 -13.01 5.49 62.15
CA ARG A 530 -12.59 5.15 63.52
C ARG A 530 -12.83 3.69 63.93
N HIS A 531 -13.97 3.40 64.56
CA HIS A 531 -14.33 2.07 65.04
C HIS A 531 -14.69 1.08 63.93
N LEU A 532 -15.20 1.55 62.78
CA LEU A 532 -15.54 0.71 61.63
C LEU A 532 -14.32 0.07 60.96
N LEU A 533 -13.13 0.65 61.13
CA LEU A 533 -11.91 0.12 60.53
C LEU A 533 -11.50 -1.23 61.12
N SER A 534 -11.82 -1.49 62.40
CA SER A 534 -11.55 -2.75 63.10
C SER A 534 -12.68 -3.77 63.02
N VAL A 535 -13.80 -3.45 62.37
CA VAL A 535 -15.00 -4.32 62.30
C VAL A 535 -14.76 -5.54 61.40
N TRP A 536 -15.38 -6.64 61.78
CA TRP A 536 -15.44 -7.89 61.04
C TRP A 536 -16.85 -8.15 60.52
N LEU A 537 -16.95 -8.53 59.25
CA LEU A 537 -18.21 -8.88 58.59
C LEU A 537 -18.40 -10.39 58.61
N CYS A 538 -19.44 -10.85 59.30
CA CYS A 538 -19.91 -12.24 59.28
C CYS A 538 -21.17 -12.36 58.41
N ASP A 539 -21.38 -13.52 57.79
CA ASP A 539 -22.49 -13.75 56.85
C ASP A 539 -23.84 -13.89 57.56
N ASN A 540 -23.86 -14.48 58.75
CA ASN A 540 -25.07 -14.66 59.55
C ASN A 540 -24.76 -14.62 61.07
N VAL A 541 -25.82 -14.60 61.89
CA VAL A 541 -25.72 -14.55 63.36
C VAL A 541 -25.02 -15.80 63.93
N HIS A 542 -25.18 -16.96 63.30
CA HIS A 542 -24.51 -18.19 63.73
C HIS A 542 -22.98 -18.07 63.58
N ASP A 543 -22.51 -17.63 62.41
CA ASP A 543 -21.09 -17.39 62.14
C ASP A 543 -20.49 -16.31 63.06
N ARG A 544 -21.28 -15.28 63.42
CA ARG A 544 -20.89 -14.29 64.44
C ARG A 544 -20.69 -14.95 65.81
N ASN A 545 -21.64 -15.77 66.27
CA ASN A 545 -21.52 -16.45 67.57
C ASN A 545 -20.31 -17.41 67.61
N ILE A 546 -20.02 -18.08 66.49
CA ILE A 546 -18.81 -18.92 66.37
C ILE A 546 -17.56 -18.05 66.49
N LEU A 547 -17.50 -16.92 65.80
CA LEU A 547 -16.36 -16.01 65.88
C LEU A 547 -16.17 -15.49 67.31
N ASP A 548 -17.24 -15.04 67.97
CA ASP A 548 -17.19 -14.56 69.35
C ASP A 548 -16.70 -15.66 70.32
N SER A 549 -17.14 -16.92 70.13
CA SER A 549 -16.67 -18.05 70.94
C SER A 549 -15.17 -18.34 70.76
N ILE A 550 -14.67 -18.20 69.53
CA ILE A 550 -13.25 -18.39 69.21
C ILE A 550 -12.42 -17.27 69.83
N LEU A 551 -12.90 -16.02 69.78
CA LEU A 551 -12.22 -14.88 70.39
C LEU A 551 -12.19 -14.98 71.91
N GLN A 552 -13.31 -15.33 72.54
CA GLN A 552 -13.42 -15.52 73.99
C GLN A 552 -12.49 -16.63 74.51
N SER A 553 -12.43 -17.77 73.82
CA SER A 553 -11.55 -18.88 74.22
C SER A 553 -10.06 -18.53 74.18
N HIS A 554 -9.67 -17.48 73.45
CA HIS A 554 -8.28 -17.02 73.35
C HIS A 554 -8.02 -15.73 74.14
N ASN A 555 -8.93 -15.31 75.03
CA ASN A 555 -8.86 -14.06 75.80
C ASN A 555 -8.69 -12.80 74.93
N ILE A 556 -9.15 -12.84 73.68
CA ILE A 556 -9.11 -11.69 72.79
C ILE A 556 -10.44 -10.95 72.96
N ARG A 557 -10.40 -9.73 73.51
CA ARG A 557 -11.59 -8.88 73.61
C ARG A 557 -12.06 -8.51 72.20
N ALA A 558 -13.30 -8.88 71.86
CA ALA A 558 -13.97 -8.39 70.68
C ALA A 558 -14.14 -6.86 70.81
N VAL A 559 -13.76 -6.12 69.77
CA VAL A 559 -13.94 -4.67 69.63
C VAL A 559 -15.13 -4.39 68.73
#